data_AF-A0A351R109-F1
#
_entry.id   AF-A0A351R109-F1
#
_cell.length_a   1.000
_cell.length_b   1.000
_cell.length_c   1.000
_cell.angle_alpha   90.00
_cell.angle_beta   90.00
_cell.angle_gamma   90.00
#
_symmetry.space_group_name_H-M   'P 1'
#
loop_
_entity.id
_entity.type
_entity.pdbx_description
1 polymer ?
#
loop_
_entity_poly.entity_id
_entity_poly.type
_entity_poly.pdbx_seq_one_letter_code
_entity_poly.pdbx_strand_id
1 'polypeptide(L)'
;MTLEEERKALEEQRRTLEREKKEFARRVENEDRRLEQQQKLFDMKFKILEEELVKLATEKEHVKKQKAFYQRVSDFSVTAEQPVIRGEMFFSGVESRQSLKKRYKDLIKIYHPDNLDGDKNTVQEINSEYHKLCAVYKN
;
A
#
# COMPACT_ATOMS: atom_id res chain seq x y z
N MET A 1 41.41 -37.21 -65.17
CA MET A 1 40.39 -37.78 -64.29
C MET A 1 39.43 -38.59 -65.13
N THR A 2 39.07 -39.78 -64.67
CA THR A 2 38.16 -40.67 -65.40
C THR A 2 36.70 -40.37 -65.03
N LEU A 3 35.75 -40.62 -65.94
CA LEU A 3 34.31 -40.44 -65.70
C LEU A 3 33.78 -41.19 -64.46
N GLU A 4 34.48 -42.26 -64.08
CA GLU A 4 34.16 -43.10 -62.93
C GLU A 4 34.56 -42.44 -61.60
N GLU A 5 35.68 -41.72 -61.57
CA GLU A 5 36.10 -40.89 -60.44
C GLU A 5 35.11 -39.73 -60.21
N GLU A 6 34.67 -39.08 -61.29
CA GLU A 6 33.68 -38.00 -61.22
C GLU A 6 32.32 -38.48 -60.68
N ARG A 7 31.84 -39.65 -61.13
CA ARG A 7 30.61 -40.27 -60.60
C ARG A 7 30.72 -40.60 -59.12
N LYS A 8 31.87 -41.10 -58.67
CA LYS A 8 32.10 -41.44 -57.27
C LYS A 8 32.14 -40.19 -56.39
N ALA A 9 32.83 -39.14 -56.84
CA ALA A 9 32.88 -37.86 -56.14
C ALA A 9 31.49 -37.20 -56.03
N LEU A 10 30.68 -37.27 -57.09
CA LEU A 10 29.31 -36.75 -57.10
C LEU A 10 28.39 -37.50 -56.12
N GLU A 11 28.52 -38.83 -56.04
CA GLU A 11 27.76 -39.64 -55.08
C GLU A 11 28.16 -39.34 -53.62
N GLU A 12 29.45 -39.13 -53.36
CA GLU A 12 29.93 -38.69 -52.04
C GLU A 12 29.41 -37.30 -51.66
N GLN A 13 29.44 -36.34 -52.58
CA GLN A 13 28.85 -35.02 -52.37
C GLN A 13 27.35 -35.12 -52.09
N ARG A 14 26.61 -35.94 -52.85
CA ARG A 14 25.18 -36.16 -52.62
C ARG A 14 24.91 -36.70 -51.22
N ARG A 15 25.68 -37.71 -50.79
CA ARG A 15 25.55 -38.28 -49.43
C ARG A 15 25.86 -37.28 -48.33
N THR A 16 26.87 -36.43 -48.53
CA THR A 16 27.22 -35.37 -47.58
C THR A 16 26.10 -34.33 -47.49
N LEU A 17 25.59 -33.86 -48.64
CA LEU A 17 24.48 -32.92 -48.70
C LEU A 17 23.19 -33.48 -48.08
N GLU A 18 22.88 -34.76 -48.27
CA GLU A 18 21.74 -35.41 -47.62
C GLU A 18 21.87 -35.43 -46.09
N ARG A 19 23.08 -35.69 -45.58
CA ARG A 19 23.35 -35.63 -44.13
C ARG A 19 23.19 -34.21 -43.60
N GLU A 20 23.78 -33.23 -44.28
CA GLU A 20 23.68 -31.82 -43.90
C GLU A 20 22.24 -31.32 -43.90
N LYS A 21 21.44 -31.68 -44.93
CA LYS A 21 20.01 -31.36 -44.97
C LYS A 21 19.25 -31.95 -43.79
N LYS A 22 19.54 -33.21 -43.44
CA LYS A 22 18.88 -33.89 -42.32
C LYS A 22 19.26 -33.26 -40.97
N GLU A 23 20.52 -32.89 -40.81
CA GLU A 23 20.98 -32.18 -39.61
C GLU A 23 20.38 -30.79 -39.51
N PHE A 24 20.32 -30.05 -40.62
CA PHE A 24 19.70 -28.73 -40.69
C PHE A 24 18.21 -28.81 -40.33
N ALA A 25 17.47 -29.75 -40.91
CA ALA A 25 16.05 -29.96 -40.60
C ALA A 25 15.83 -30.24 -39.10
N ARG A 26 16.68 -31.08 -38.49
CA ARG A 26 16.62 -31.33 -37.03
C ARG A 26 16.93 -30.08 -36.21
N ARG A 27 17.86 -29.23 -36.64
CA ARG A 27 18.15 -27.97 -35.94
C ARG A 27 16.98 -27.01 -36.01
N VAL A 28 16.37 -26.86 -37.19
CA VAL A 28 15.19 -26.03 -37.38
C VAL A 28 14.03 -26.52 -36.51
N GLU A 29 13.72 -27.82 -36.52
CA GLU A 29 12.66 -28.39 -35.69
C GLU A 29 12.89 -28.16 -34.19
N ASN A 30 14.13 -28.29 -33.72
CA ASN A 30 14.47 -28.02 -32.33
C ASN A 30 14.32 -26.54 -31.97
N GLU A 31 14.73 -25.63 -32.86
CA GLU A 31 14.56 -24.19 -32.65
C GLU A 31 13.08 -23.79 -32.69
N ASP A 32 12.29 -24.32 -33.62
CA ASP A 32 10.84 -24.10 -33.68
C ASP A 32 10.17 -24.55 -32.39
N ARG A 33 10.51 -25.75 -31.89
CA ARG A 33 10.00 -26.24 -30.61
C ARG A 33 10.41 -25.35 -29.43
N ARG A 34 11.64 -24.82 -29.45
CA ARG A 34 12.14 -23.88 -28.43
C ARG A 34 11.36 -22.56 -28.47
N LEU A 35 11.13 -22.02 -29.66
CA LEU A 35 10.38 -20.79 -29.88
C LEU A 35 8.93 -20.95 -29.45
N GLU A 36 8.27 -22.06 -29.79
CA GLU A 36 6.91 -22.34 -29.32
C GLU A 36 6.80 -22.39 -27.79
N GLN A 37 7.77 -23.01 -27.12
CA GLN A 37 7.81 -23.05 -25.66
C GLN A 37 8.01 -21.64 -25.07
N GLN A 38 8.90 -20.84 -25.66
CA GLN A 38 9.11 -19.46 -25.23
C GLN A 38 7.86 -18.60 -25.45
N GLN A 39 7.18 -18.75 -26.59
CA GLN A 39 5.94 -18.04 -26.88
C GLN A 39 4.85 -18.40 -25.87
N LYS A 40 4.64 -19.69 -25.59
CA LYS A 40 3.66 -20.14 -24.57
C LYS A 40 3.97 -19.58 -23.18
N LEU A 41 5.24 -19.55 -22.79
CA LEU A 41 5.67 -18.96 -21.53
C LEU A 41 5.43 -17.44 -21.50
N PHE A 42 5.69 -16.76 -22.61
CA PHE A 42 5.40 -15.33 -22.75
C PHE A 42 3.90 -15.06 -22.60
N ASP A 43 3.06 -15.77 -23.36
CA ASP A 43 1.60 -15.60 -23.34
C ASP A 43 1.04 -15.85 -21.93
N MET A 44 1.52 -16.88 -21.24
CA MET A 44 1.13 -17.17 -19.87
C MET A 44 1.52 -16.05 -18.91
N LYS A 45 2.76 -15.54 -19.01
CA LYS A 45 3.22 -14.41 -18.18
C LYS A 45 2.45 -13.14 -18.47
N PHE A 46 2.17 -12.88 -19.74
CA PHE A 46 1.42 -11.71 -20.19
C PHE A 46 0.00 -11.74 -19.63
N LYS A 47 -0.68 -12.88 -19.73
CA LYS A 47 -2.02 -13.07 -19.17
C LYS A 47 -2.06 -12.82 -17.66
N ILE A 48 -1.09 -13.34 -16.90
CA ILE A 48 -1.00 -13.07 -15.46
C ILE A 48 -0.84 -11.58 -15.19
N LEU A 49 0.03 -10.90 -15.95
CA LEU A 49 0.23 -9.46 -15.80
C LEU A 49 -1.04 -8.66 -16.11
N GLU A 50 -1.79 -9.02 -17.15
CA GLU A 50 -3.07 -8.39 -17.47
C GLU A 50 -4.09 -8.57 -16.33
N GLU A 51 -4.22 -9.79 -15.80
CA GLU A 51 -5.12 -10.08 -14.68
C GLU A 51 -4.76 -9.29 -13.42
N GLU A 52 -3.46 -9.23 -13.07
CA GLU A 52 -2.97 -8.45 -11.92
C GLU A 52 -3.19 -6.94 -12.11
N LEU A 53 -3.02 -6.42 -13.32
CA LEU A 53 -3.24 -5.01 -13.61
C LEU A 53 -4.71 -4.62 -13.43
N VAL A 54 -5.64 -5.48 -13.86
CA VAL A 54 -7.08 -5.29 -13.63
C VAL A 54 -7.42 -5.33 -12.15
N LYS A 55 -6.90 -6.31 -11.39
CA LYS A 55 -7.10 -6.38 -9.93
C LYS A 55 -6.58 -5.14 -9.21
N LEU A 56 -5.40 -4.66 -9.60
CA LEU A 56 -4.83 -3.45 -9.01
C LEU A 56 -5.68 -2.21 -9.30
N ALA A 57 -6.24 -2.11 -10.51
CA ALA A 57 -7.13 -1.02 -10.87
C ALA A 57 -8.42 -1.03 -10.04
N THR A 58 -9.03 -2.21 -9.83
CA THR A 58 -10.25 -2.34 -9.01
C THR A 58 -9.97 -2.06 -7.54
N GLU A 59 -8.86 -2.55 -7.00
CA GLU A 59 -8.44 -2.27 -5.63
C GLU A 59 -8.19 -0.77 -5.42
N LYS A 60 -7.52 -0.10 -6.35
CA LYS A 60 -7.30 1.35 -6.31
C LYS A 60 -8.62 2.13 -6.29
N GLU A 61 -9.61 1.71 -7.07
CA GLU A 61 -10.93 2.33 -7.05
C GLU A 61 -11.63 2.11 -5.70
N HIS A 62 -11.52 0.91 -5.14
CA HIS A 62 -12.09 0.59 -3.83
C HIS A 62 -11.46 1.44 -2.72
N VAL A 63 -10.12 1.53 -2.68
CA VAL A 63 -9.39 2.38 -1.74
C VAL A 63 -9.77 3.86 -1.90
N LYS A 64 -9.95 4.33 -3.13
CA LYS A 64 -10.41 5.71 -3.39
C LYS A 64 -11.81 5.95 -2.82
N LYS A 65 -12.74 5.01 -2.99
CA LYS A 65 -14.10 5.06 -2.42
C LYS A 65 -14.06 5.04 -0.89
N GLN A 66 -13.28 4.14 -0.29
CA GLN A 66 -13.11 4.09 1.17
C GLN A 66 -12.54 5.41 1.70
N LYS A 67 -11.48 5.94 1.08
CA LYS A 67 -10.89 7.22 1.49
C LYS A 67 -11.90 8.36 1.39
N ALA A 68 -12.68 8.43 0.31
CA ALA A 68 -13.74 9.42 0.17
C ALA A 68 -14.83 9.29 1.24
N PHE A 69 -15.19 8.05 1.60
CA PHE A 69 -16.13 7.78 2.69
C PHE A 69 -15.59 8.25 4.04
N TYR A 70 -14.38 7.86 4.42
CA TYR A 70 -13.77 8.29 5.67
C TYR A 70 -13.56 9.80 5.72
N GLN A 71 -13.19 10.43 4.61
CA GLN A 71 -13.12 11.88 4.53
C GLN A 71 -14.49 12.51 4.79
N ARG A 72 -15.55 11.99 4.18
CA ARG A 72 -16.91 12.50 4.38
C ARG A 72 -17.43 12.29 5.79
N VAL A 73 -17.12 11.14 6.41
CA VAL A 73 -17.44 10.87 7.82
C VAL A 73 -16.65 11.81 8.73
N SER A 74 -15.36 12.04 8.45
CA SER A 74 -14.53 13.00 9.17
C SER A 74 -15.13 14.41 9.07
N ASP A 75 -15.41 14.89 7.87
CA ASP A 75 -16.00 16.22 7.63
C ASP A 75 -17.35 16.34 8.35
N PHE A 76 -18.19 15.30 8.31
CA PHE A 76 -19.47 15.29 9.03
C PHE A 76 -19.29 15.26 10.56
N SER A 77 -18.34 14.49 11.07
CA SER A 77 -18.02 14.42 12.51
C SER A 77 -17.40 15.70 13.05
N VAL A 78 -16.77 16.51 12.19
CA VAL A 78 -16.27 17.85 12.52
C VAL A 78 -17.43 18.87 12.52
N THR A 79 -18.48 18.66 11.71
CA THR A 79 -19.65 19.56 11.64
C THR A 79 -20.80 19.22 12.60
N ALA A 80 -20.95 17.94 12.98
CA ALA A 80 -21.81 17.57 14.09
C ALA A 80 -21.05 18.02 15.33
N GLU A 81 -21.53 19.10 15.95
CA GLU A 81 -21.08 19.57 17.25
C GLU A 81 -20.99 18.37 18.19
N GLN A 82 -19.80 17.75 18.30
CA GLN A 82 -19.46 17.05 19.52
C GLN A 82 -19.71 18.09 20.61
N PRO A 83 -20.34 17.75 21.74
CA PRO A 83 -20.36 18.65 22.88
C PRO A 83 -18.90 18.84 23.26
N VAL A 84 -18.26 19.85 22.68
CA VAL A 84 -16.90 20.25 22.99
C VAL A 84 -16.97 20.56 24.46
N ILE A 85 -16.43 19.67 25.28
CA ILE A 85 -16.35 19.91 26.71
C ILE A 85 -15.37 21.07 26.84
N ARG A 86 -15.90 22.29 26.81
CA ARG A 86 -15.10 23.51 26.83
C ARG A 86 -14.30 23.47 28.12
N GLY A 87 -12.98 23.57 28.02
CA GLY A 87 -12.06 23.56 29.16
C GLY A 87 -12.51 24.47 30.31
N GLU A 88 -13.13 25.61 29.95
CA GLU A 88 -13.74 26.60 30.83
C GLU A 88 -14.70 26.00 31.88
N MET A 89 -15.49 24.98 31.50
CA MET A 89 -16.45 24.33 32.39
C MET A 89 -15.77 23.57 33.55
N PHE A 90 -14.55 23.08 33.36
CA PHE A 90 -13.84 22.33 34.40
C PHE A 90 -13.33 23.21 35.54
N PHE A 91 -13.10 24.50 35.24
CA PHE A 91 -12.54 25.50 36.14
C PHE A 91 -13.55 26.59 36.52
N SER A 92 -14.84 26.38 36.26
CA SER A 92 -15.90 27.29 36.71
C SER A 92 -15.87 27.44 38.24
N GLY A 93 -15.85 28.68 38.74
CA GLY A 93 -15.78 28.98 40.17
C GLY A 93 -14.36 28.94 40.77
N VAL A 94 -13.32 28.82 39.94
CA VAL A 94 -11.95 29.04 40.39
C VAL A 94 -11.67 30.54 40.45
N GLU A 95 -11.52 31.06 41.67
CA GLU A 95 -11.30 32.49 41.95
C GLU A 95 -9.85 32.83 42.34
N SER A 96 -8.97 31.84 42.49
CA SER A 96 -7.59 32.07 42.94
C SER A 96 -6.60 31.04 42.38
N ARG A 97 -5.31 31.40 42.38
CA ARG A 97 -4.23 30.50 41.97
C ARG A 97 -4.17 29.20 42.80
N GLN A 98 -4.53 29.27 44.07
CA GLN A 98 -4.53 28.10 44.95
C GLN A 98 -5.68 27.14 44.61
N SER A 99 -6.89 27.67 44.39
CA SER A 99 -8.04 26.86 43.97
C SER A 99 -7.87 26.30 42.56
N LEU A 100 -7.20 27.02 41.66
CA LEU A 100 -6.85 26.55 40.31
C LEU A 100 -5.97 25.30 40.35
N LYS A 101 -4.88 25.34 41.12
CA LYS A 101 -3.93 24.22 41.24
C LYS A 101 -4.55 23.01 41.93
N LYS A 102 -5.43 23.24 42.92
CA LYS A 102 -6.18 22.18 43.58
C LYS A 102 -7.14 21.50 42.61
N ARG A 103 -7.98 22.30 41.92
CA ARG A 103 -8.96 21.81 40.95
C ARG A 103 -8.30 21.04 39.81
N TYR A 104 -7.19 21.53 39.28
CA TYR A 104 -6.41 20.85 38.26
C TYR A 104 -5.95 19.45 38.71
N LYS A 105 -5.39 19.31 39.90
CA LYS A 105 -4.96 18.00 40.43
C LYS A 105 -6.14 17.04 40.59
N ASP A 106 -7.27 17.52 41.08
CA ASP A 106 -8.47 16.70 41.27
C ASP A 106 -9.01 16.20 39.92
N LEU A 107 -9.02 17.07 38.90
CA LEU A 107 -9.44 16.72 37.55
C LEU A 107 -8.50 15.71 36.89
N ILE A 108 -7.17 15.90 36.98
CA ILE A 108 -6.20 14.94 36.45
C ILE A 108 -6.32 13.58 37.16
N LYS A 109 -6.60 13.57 38.46
CA LYS A 109 -6.80 12.33 39.22
C LYS A 109 -8.04 11.54 38.77
N ILE A 110 -9.08 12.21 38.28
CA ILE A 110 -10.31 11.57 37.78
C ILE A 110 -10.10 11.12 36.33
N TYR A 111 -9.64 12.01 35.46
CA TYR A 111 -9.63 11.81 34.02
C TYR A 111 -8.33 11.22 33.45
N HIS A 112 -7.35 10.85 34.29
CA HIS A 112 -6.10 10.24 33.81
C HIS A 112 -6.40 9.02 32.92
N PRO A 113 -5.71 8.85 31.76
CA PRO A 113 -5.97 7.75 30.83
C PRO A 113 -5.77 6.34 31.41
N ASP A 114 -5.11 6.23 32.58
CA ASP A 114 -4.93 4.97 33.30
C ASP A 114 -6.09 4.62 34.24
N ASN A 115 -7.09 5.50 34.36
CA ASN A 115 -8.31 5.26 35.15
C ASN A 115 -9.44 4.69 34.29
N LEU A 116 -10.40 4.03 34.94
CA LEU A 116 -11.54 3.36 34.27
C LEU A 116 -12.37 4.31 33.38
N ASP A 117 -12.55 5.56 33.80
CA ASP A 117 -13.27 6.63 33.08
C ASP A 117 -12.30 7.68 32.48
N GLY A 118 -11.04 7.30 32.28
CA GLY A 118 -9.99 8.16 31.75
C GLY A 118 -10.17 8.47 30.27
N ASP A 119 -10.04 9.75 29.89
CA ASP A 119 -10.08 10.17 28.49
C ASP A 119 -8.90 11.11 28.17
N LYS A 120 -8.11 10.68 27.18
CA LYS A 120 -6.92 11.41 26.72
C LYS A 120 -7.28 12.78 26.15
N ASN A 121 -8.41 12.90 25.45
CA ASN A 121 -8.83 14.17 24.85
C ASN A 121 -9.26 15.16 25.94
N THR A 122 -10.05 14.71 26.91
CA THR A 122 -10.45 15.49 28.08
C THR A 122 -9.25 16.00 28.89
N VAL A 123 -8.22 15.16 29.11
CA VAL A 123 -6.99 15.58 29.80
C VAL A 123 -6.23 16.66 29.03
N GLN A 124 -6.20 16.59 27.69
CA GLN A 124 -5.57 17.63 26.86
C GLN A 124 -6.28 18.98 27.01
N GLU A 125 -7.62 18.99 27.03
CA GLU A 125 -8.41 20.20 27.25
C GLU A 125 -8.21 20.79 28.66
N ILE A 126 -8.20 19.94 29.70
CA ILE A 126 -7.92 20.35 31.09
C ILE A 126 -6.52 20.99 31.20
N ASN A 127 -5.51 20.41 30.56
CA ASN A 127 -4.14 20.95 30.56
C ASN A 127 -4.06 22.30 29.83
N SER A 128 -4.67 22.38 28.64
CA SER A 128 -4.72 23.62 27.85
C SER A 128 -5.32 24.77 28.65
N GLU A 129 -6.48 24.54 29.27
CA GLU A 129 -7.19 25.58 30.02
C GLU A 129 -6.47 25.96 31.32
N TYR A 130 -5.91 24.99 32.04
CA TYR A 130 -5.10 25.26 33.23
C TYR A 130 -3.90 26.15 32.90
N HIS A 131 -3.23 25.92 31.76
CA HIS A 131 -2.11 26.75 31.33
C HIS A 131 -2.53 28.18 31.01
N LYS A 132 -3.68 28.39 30.36
CA LYS A 132 -4.25 29.72 30.12
C LYS A 132 -4.57 30.45 31.43
N LEU A 133 -5.32 29.81 32.33
CA LEU A 133 -5.69 30.41 33.62
C LEU A 133 -4.47 30.65 34.51
N CYS A 134 -3.45 29.79 34.44
CA CYS A 134 -2.17 30.03 35.11
C CYS A 134 -1.49 31.32 34.64
N ALA A 135 -1.67 31.74 33.38
CA ALA A 135 -1.12 33.00 32.89
C ALA A 135 -1.92 34.20 33.41
N VAL A 136 -3.23 34.06 33.57
CA VAL A 136 -4.11 35.10 34.12
C VAL A 136 -3.84 35.35 35.60
N TYR A 137 -3.77 34.30 36.41
CA TYR A 137 -3.51 34.37 37.86
C TYR A 137 -2.01 34.46 38.25
N LYS A 138 -1.14 34.74 37.27
CA LYS A 138 0.30 35.03 37.49
C LYS A 138 0.58 36.52 37.65
N ASN A 139 -0.36 37.38 37.24
CA ASN A 139 -0.39 38.80 37.57
C ASN A 139 -1.23 39.04 38.83
#